data_AF-A0A821R692-F1
#
_entry.id   AF-A0A821R692-F1
#
_cell.length_a   1.000
_cell.length_b   1.000
_cell.length_c   1.000
_cell.angle_alpha   90.00
_cell.angle_beta   90.00
_cell.angle_gamma   90.00
#
_symmetry.space_group_name_H-M   'P 1'
#
loop_
_entity.id
_entity.type
_entity.pdbx_description
1 polymer ?
#
loop_
_entity_poly.entity_id
_entity_poly.type
_entity_poly.pdbx_seq_one_letter_code
_entity_poly.pdbx_strand_id
1 'polypeptide(L)'
;MASINNGQHQWYTVSCGNSIFTLPVRYQNIALIGQGTYGIVVRATDTATGKYVAIKKLLHPFQTHIHAKRTYRELKLLMYLNHPDAQVVQLYNVFTPEQNVNDFQTLYFVLNFVDRDLNRIILQRMPLTEDLIRLTIYSILRGLKFIHSADILHRDLKPTNIGVDRNSNVTVSMI
;
A
#
# COMPACT_ATOMS: atom_id res chain seq x y z
N MET A 1 4.80 25.61 11.28
CA MET A 1 5.89 26.15 10.44
C MET A 1 6.70 24.97 9.93
N ALA A 2 6.72 24.74 8.62
CA ALA A 2 7.44 23.63 8.01
C ALA A 2 8.91 24.05 7.79
N SER A 3 9.85 23.29 8.34
CA SER A 3 11.28 23.52 8.18
C SER A 3 11.78 22.75 6.95
N ILE A 4 12.45 23.43 6.01
CA ILE A 4 12.91 22.84 4.75
C ILE A 4 14.42 22.58 4.85
N ASN A 5 14.85 21.32 4.68
CA ASN A 5 16.26 20.94 4.57
C ASN A 5 16.64 20.67 3.12
N ASN A 6 17.75 21.27 2.66
CA ASN A 6 18.25 21.19 1.28
C ASN A 6 19.18 19.98 1.10
N GLY A 7 18.70 18.96 0.39
CA GLY A 7 19.48 17.84 -0.13
C GLY A 7 18.59 16.89 -0.94
N GLN A 8 18.62 17.02 -2.27
CA GLN A 8 18.00 16.25 -3.38
C GLN A 8 16.58 15.66 -3.29
N HIS A 9 15.94 15.53 -2.13
CA HIS A 9 14.51 15.36 -1.96
C HIS A 9 14.09 16.27 -0.83
N GLN A 10 13.36 17.35 -1.12
CA GLN A 10 12.78 18.16 -0.04
C GLN A 10 11.72 17.32 0.67
N TRP A 11 11.78 17.32 2.00
CA TRP A 11 10.84 16.61 2.86
C TRP A 11 9.94 17.61 3.56
N TYR A 12 8.73 17.18 3.90
CA TYR A 12 7.84 17.91 4.80
C TYR A 12 7.17 16.94 5.77
N THR A 13 6.71 17.47 6.90
CA THR A 13 6.03 16.67 7.92
C THR A 13 4.53 16.97 7.95
N VAL A 14 3.74 15.94 8.20
CA VAL A 14 2.28 16.04 8.36
C VAL A 14 1.80 15.08 9.45
N SER A 15 0.89 15.54 10.31
CA SER A 15 0.25 14.70 11.30
C SER A 15 -0.92 13.95 10.66
N CYS A 16 -0.97 12.62 10.82
CA CYS A 16 -2.02 11.76 10.30
C CYS A 16 -2.44 10.76 11.38
N GLY A 17 -3.63 10.94 11.94
CA GLY A 17 -4.07 10.20 13.13
C GLY A 17 -3.10 10.44 14.29
N ASN A 18 -2.57 9.36 14.86
CA ASN A 18 -1.64 9.42 15.99
C ASN A 18 -0.16 9.33 15.57
N SER A 19 0.18 9.60 14.30
CA SER A 19 1.56 9.50 13.80
C SER A 19 1.95 10.66 12.91
N ILE A 20 3.23 11.01 12.96
CA ILE A 20 3.84 12.03 12.11
C ILE A 20 4.45 11.36 10.88
N PHE A 21 4.07 11.80 9.69
CA PHE A 21 4.62 11.35 8.43
C PHE A 21 5.65 12.36 7.95
N THR A 22 6.84 11.89 7.54
CA THR A 22 7.85 12.70 6.86
C THR A 22 7.93 12.22 5.41
N LEU A 23 7.46 13.06 4.48
CA LEU A 23 7.22 12.67 3.09
C LEU A 23 7.99 13.57 2.12
N PRO A 24 8.45 13.05 0.97
CA PRO A 24 8.93 13.88 -0.12
C PRO A 24 7.84 14.84 -0.57
N VAL A 25 8.19 16.09 -0.92
CA VAL A 25 7.27 17.13 -1.44
C VAL A 25 6.46 16.71 -2.68
N ARG A 26 6.90 15.63 -3.36
CA ARG A 26 6.20 14.97 -4.46
C ARG A 26 4.83 14.42 -4.06
N TYR A 27 4.65 13.96 -2.83
CA TYR A 27 3.38 13.42 -2.38
C TYR A 27 2.61 14.51 -1.63
N GLN A 28 1.38 14.82 -2.06
CA GLN A 28 0.58 15.92 -1.50
C GLN A 28 -0.86 15.47 -1.20
N ASN A 29 -1.68 16.34 -0.62
CA ASN A 29 -3.10 16.08 -0.32
C ASN A 29 -3.30 14.80 0.52
N ILE A 30 -2.57 14.71 1.63
CA ILE A 30 -2.51 13.52 2.46
C ILE A 30 -3.83 13.33 3.21
N ALA A 31 -4.40 12.13 3.12
CA ALA A 31 -5.61 11.75 3.84
C ALA A 31 -5.43 10.37 4.48
N LEU A 32 -5.73 10.24 5.77
CA LEU A 32 -5.71 8.95 6.47
C LEU A 32 -6.78 8.02 5.89
N ILE A 33 -6.39 6.81 5.48
CA ILE A 33 -7.32 5.80 4.94
C ILE A 33 -7.31 4.48 5.71
N GLY A 34 -6.28 4.20 6.50
CA GLY A 34 -6.24 2.99 7.31
C GLY A 34 -5.20 3.06 8.43
N GLN A 35 -5.51 2.42 9.55
CA GLN A 35 -4.60 2.26 10.67
C GLN A 35 -4.71 0.83 11.18
N GLY A 36 -3.59 0.11 11.19
CA GLY A 36 -3.51 -1.26 11.68
C GLY A 36 -2.30 -1.46 12.57
N THR A 37 -2.16 -2.67 13.10
CA THR A 37 -1.07 -3.04 14.02
C THR A 37 0.33 -2.81 13.43
N TYR A 38 0.48 -3.00 12.11
CA TYR A 38 1.78 -3.01 11.45
C TYR A 38 2.07 -1.75 10.63
N GLY A 39 1.13 -0.81 10.58
CA GLY A 39 1.31 0.37 9.76
C GLY A 39 0.11 1.30 9.73
N ILE A 40 0.38 2.52 9.28
CA ILE A 40 -0.63 3.54 9.00
C ILE A 40 -0.57 3.83 7.51
N VAL A 41 -1.74 3.81 6.86
CA VAL A 41 -1.87 4.03 5.42
C VAL A 41 -2.59 5.35 5.18
N VAL A 42 -1.97 6.18 4.36
CA VAL A 42 -2.55 7.44 3.88
C VAL A 42 -2.71 7.39 2.36
N ARG A 43 -3.77 7.99 1.84
CA ARG A 43 -3.85 8.36 0.43
C ARG A 43 -3.05 9.64 0.21
N ALA A 44 -2.27 9.70 -0.85
CA ALA A 44 -1.60 10.89 -1.33
C ALA A 44 -1.86 11.09 -2.83
N THR A 45 -1.70 12.32 -3.31
CA THR A 45 -1.57 12.64 -4.73
C THR A 45 -0.08 12.67 -5.07
N ASP A 46 0.34 11.85 -6.02
CA ASP A 46 1.68 11.92 -6.59
C ASP A 46 1.73 13.04 -7.64
N THR A 47 2.40 14.16 -7.33
CA THR A 47 2.44 15.33 -8.22
C THR A 47 3.20 15.08 -9.52
N ALA A 48 4.05 14.05 -9.59
CA ALA A 48 4.75 13.70 -10.82
C ALA A 48 3.84 12.99 -11.83
N THR A 49 2.82 12.27 -11.36
CA THR A 49 1.92 11.47 -12.22
C THR A 49 0.47 11.98 -12.22
N GLY A 50 0.11 12.84 -11.28
CA GLY A 50 -1.27 13.30 -11.04
C GLY A 50 -2.19 12.22 -10.45
N LYS A 51 -1.68 11.02 -10.15
CA LYS A 51 -2.48 9.88 -9.69
C LYS A 51 -2.51 9.78 -8.16
N TYR A 52 -3.55 9.15 -7.63
CA TYR A 52 -3.56 8.76 -6.23
C TYR A 52 -2.64 7.56 -5.98
N VAL A 53 -1.95 7.60 -4.84
CA VAL A 53 -1.12 6.51 -4.32
C VAL A 53 -1.47 6.25 -2.85
N ALA A 54 -1.27 5.01 -2.42
CA ALA A 54 -1.37 4.64 -1.01
C ALA A 54 0.04 4.63 -0.41
N ILE A 55 0.28 5.38 0.66
CA ILE A 55 1.56 5.42 1.36
C ILE A 55 1.39 4.73 2.71
N LYS A 56 2.01 3.58 2.89
CA LYS A 56 2.03 2.82 4.14
C LYS A 56 3.31 3.15 4.91
N LYS A 57 3.17 3.78 6.07
CA LYS A 57 4.24 3.94 7.07
C LYS A 57 4.26 2.70 7.95
N LEU A 58 5.38 2.01 8.02
CA LEU A 58 5.55 0.86 8.91
C LEU A 58 5.77 1.34 10.35
N LEU A 59 5.07 0.71 11.30
CA LEU A 59 5.23 1.00 12.73
C LEU A 59 6.29 0.07 13.33
N HIS A 60 7.31 0.66 13.94
CA HIS A 60 8.37 -0.06 14.66
C HIS A 60 8.98 -1.25 13.89
N PRO A 61 9.35 -1.08 12.61
CA PRO A 61 9.76 -2.19 11.75
C PRO A 61 10.98 -2.97 12.28
N PHE A 62 11.82 -2.35 13.11
CA PHE A 62 13.07 -2.93 13.61
C PHE A 62 13.09 -3.16 15.13
N GLN A 63 11.94 -3.05 15.82
CA GLN A 63 11.89 -3.16 17.28
C GLN A 63 12.32 -4.53 17.81
N THR A 64 12.03 -5.61 17.07
CA THR A 64 12.53 -6.95 17.38
C THR A 64 12.93 -7.67 16.09
N HIS A 65 13.73 -8.73 16.21
CA HIS A 65 14.12 -9.57 15.08
C HIS A 65 12.90 -10.14 14.32
N ILE A 66 11.77 -10.38 15.01
CA ILE A 66 10.52 -10.86 14.40
C ILE A 66 9.90 -9.77 13.53
N HIS A 67 9.81 -8.54 14.03
CA HIS A 67 9.31 -7.39 13.27
C HIS A 67 10.20 -7.12 12.05
N ALA A 68 11.52 -7.10 12.24
CA ALA A 68 12.48 -6.87 11.15
C ALA A 68 12.36 -7.94 10.05
N LYS A 69 12.29 -9.22 10.43
CA LYS A 69 12.09 -10.32 9.48
C LYS A 69 10.75 -10.21 8.75
N ARG A 70 9.69 -9.77 9.42
CA ARG A 70 8.37 -9.54 8.79
C ARG A 70 8.43 -8.40 7.78
N THR A 71 8.96 -7.23 8.17
CA THR A 71 9.13 -6.07 7.28
C THR A 71 9.96 -6.42 6.05
N TYR A 72 11.08 -7.13 6.23
CA TYR A 72 11.91 -7.57 5.12
C TYR A 72 11.18 -8.52 4.17
N ARG A 73 10.45 -9.50 4.72
CA ARG A 73 9.64 -10.43 3.91
C ARG A 73 8.55 -9.69 3.14
N GLU A 74 7.88 -8.75 3.78
CA GLU A 74 6.84 -7.93 3.15
C GLU A 74 7.39 -7.17 1.95
N LEU A 75 8.50 -6.43 2.14
CA LEU A 75 9.17 -5.72 1.07
C LEU A 75 9.61 -6.67 -0.05
N LYS A 76 10.25 -7.79 0.29
CA LYS A 76 10.72 -8.77 -0.69
C LYS A 76 9.58 -9.35 -1.54
N LEU A 77 8.44 -9.66 -0.91
CA LEU A 77 7.26 -10.16 -1.61
C LEU A 77 6.67 -9.10 -2.53
N LEU A 78 6.53 -7.86 -2.06
CA LEU A 78 6.03 -6.74 -2.87
C LEU A 78 6.93 -6.47 -4.07
N MET A 79 8.26 -6.53 -3.92
CA MET A 79 9.20 -6.38 -5.02
C MET A 79 9.11 -7.54 -6.02
N TYR A 80 9.00 -8.78 -5.53
CA TYR A 80 8.98 -9.98 -6.37
C TYR A 80 7.68 -10.14 -7.16
N LEU A 81 6.55 -9.73 -6.58
CA LEU A 81 5.22 -9.83 -7.19
C LEU A 81 4.81 -8.56 -7.95
N ASN A 82 5.73 -7.63 -8.21
CA ASN A 82 5.41 -6.33 -8.79
C ASN A 82 5.19 -6.41 -10.31
N HIS A 83 4.00 -6.79 -10.75
CA HIS A 83 3.66 -6.88 -12.18
C HIS A 83 2.30 -6.23 -12.49
N PRO A 84 2.21 -5.31 -13.47
CA PRO A 84 0.97 -4.57 -13.76
C PRO A 84 -0.20 -5.45 -14.18
N ASP A 85 0.06 -6.52 -14.92
CA ASP A 85 -1.00 -7.40 -15.46
C ASP A 85 -1.38 -8.57 -14.54
N ALA A 86 -0.89 -8.57 -13.30
CA ALA A 86 -1.05 -9.69 -12.38
C ALA A 86 -2.21 -9.54 -11.39
N GLN A 87 -2.99 -8.45 -11.44
CA GLN A 87 -4.11 -8.21 -10.50
C GLN A 87 -3.66 -8.26 -9.02
N VAL A 88 -2.40 -7.91 -8.73
CA VAL A 88 -1.83 -7.81 -7.38
C VAL A 88 -1.38 -6.39 -7.09
N VAL A 89 -1.32 -6.03 -5.82
CA VAL A 89 -0.84 -4.71 -5.38
C VAL A 89 0.57 -4.44 -5.92
N GLN A 90 0.77 -3.22 -6.44
CA GLN A 90 2.01 -2.79 -7.04
C GLN A 90 2.79 -1.90 -6.08
N LEU A 91 4.10 -2.11 -6.04
CA LEU A 91 5.05 -1.28 -5.32
C LEU A 91 5.65 -0.26 -6.28
N TYR A 92 5.30 1.02 -6.09
CA TYR A 92 5.81 2.12 -6.91
C TYR A 92 7.12 2.70 -6.36
N ASN A 93 7.26 2.78 -5.04
CA ASN A 93 8.46 3.32 -4.41
C ASN A 93 8.61 2.84 -2.96
N VAL A 94 9.84 2.91 -2.45
CA VAL A 94 10.19 2.66 -1.05
C VAL A 94 11.15 3.75 -0.62
N PHE A 95 10.89 4.39 0.51
CA PHE A 95 11.78 5.44 0.99
C PHE A 95 11.83 5.54 2.51
N THR A 96 12.87 6.22 2.98
CA THR A 96 13.14 6.59 4.36
C THR A 96 13.66 8.04 4.37
N PRO A 97 13.20 8.90 5.29
CA PRO A 97 13.75 10.25 5.45
C PRO A 97 15.15 10.24 6.09
N GLU A 98 15.52 9.16 6.79
CA GLU A 98 16.80 9.02 7.47
C GLU A 98 17.94 8.76 6.46
N GLN A 99 19.05 9.49 6.58
CA GLN A 99 20.17 9.43 5.62
C GLN A 99 21.24 8.41 6.00
N ASN A 100 21.31 8.02 7.27
CA ASN A 100 22.31 7.08 7.79
C ASN A 100 21.64 5.78 8.25
N VAL A 101 22.34 4.66 8.04
CA VAL A 101 21.87 3.33 8.48
C VAL A 101 21.69 3.26 10.00
N ASN A 102 22.51 3.96 10.78
CA ASN A 102 22.41 3.96 12.24
C ASN A 102 21.13 4.63 12.75
N ASP A 103 20.55 5.54 11.96
CA ASP A 103 19.33 6.28 12.30
C ASP A 103 18.08 5.66 11.66
N PHE A 104 18.24 4.58 10.89
CA PHE A 104 17.17 3.99 10.09
C PHE A 104 16.10 3.34 10.98
N GLN A 105 15.00 4.07 11.18
CA GLN A 105 13.87 3.63 12.01
C GLN A 105 12.55 3.62 11.24
N THR A 106 12.44 4.41 10.18
CA THR A 106 11.18 4.60 9.46
C THR A 106 11.27 4.12 8.02
N LEU A 107 10.27 3.34 7.59
CA LEU A 107 10.16 2.86 6.22
C LEU A 107 8.75 3.13 5.68
N TYR A 108 8.70 3.67 4.47
CA TYR A 108 7.48 3.99 3.75
C TYR A 108 7.38 3.18 2.47
N PHE A 109 6.23 2.57 2.22
CA PHE A 109 5.89 1.93 0.95
C PHE A 109 4.89 2.79 0.20
N VAL A 110 5.17 3.07 -1.07
CA VAL A 110 4.25 3.74 -1.99
C VAL A 110 3.67 2.69 -2.92
N LEU A 111 2.36 2.53 -2.85
CA LEU A 111 1.61 1.49 -3.51
C LEU A 111 0.56 2.10 -4.46
N ASN A 112 0.05 1.31 -5.39
CA ASN A 112 -1.14 1.70 -6.15
C ASN A 112 -2.33 1.92 -5.20
N PHE A 113 -3.06 3.01 -5.41
CA PHE A 113 -4.27 3.29 -4.65
C PHE A 113 -5.49 2.65 -5.32
N VAL A 114 -6.37 2.07 -4.52
CA VAL A 114 -7.67 1.56 -4.97
C VAL A 114 -8.77 2.20 -4.11
N ASP A 115 -9.78 2.78 -4.75
CA ASP A 115 -10.80 3.63 -4.11
C ASP A 115 -11.64 2.89 -3.05
N ARG A 116 -11.89 1.59 -3.26
CA ARG A 116 -12.74 0.77 -2.40
C ARG A 116 -12.13 -0.62 -2.25
N ASP A 117 -12.40 -1.24 -1.11
CA ASP A 117 -12.26 -2.67 -0.94
C ASP A 117 -13.61 -3.38 -1.11
N LEU A 118 -13.56 -4.69 -1.36
CA LEU A 118 -14.75 -5.53 -1.55
C LEU A 118 -15.60 -5.59 -0.29
N ASN A 119 -15.01 -5.48 0.90
CA ASN A 119 -15.75 -5.43 2.17
C ASN A 119 -16.70 -4.21 2.20
N ARG A 120 -16.23 -3.04 1.79
CA ARG A 120 -17.06 -1.82 1.71
C ARG A 120 -18.20 -1.95 0.71
N ILE A 121 -17.95 -2.56 -0.45
CA ILE A 121 -19.00 -2.83 -1.45
C ILE A 121 -20.10 -3.72 -0.86
N ILE A 122 -19.73 -4.80 -0.17
CA ILE A 122 -20.65 -5.73 0.48
C ILE A 122 -21.46 -5.02 1.57
N LEU A 123 -20.79 -4.29 2.48
CA LEU A 123 -21.43 -3.63 3.61
C LEU A 123 -22.36 -2.48 3.19
N GLN A 124 -22.04 -1.77 2.11
CA GLN A 124 -22.88 -0.70 1.59
C GLN A 124 -24.06 -1.20 0.74
N ARG A 125 -24.26 -2.52 0.62
CA ARG A 125 -25.31 -3.15 -0.19
C ARG A 125 -25.35 -2.60 -1.62
N MET A 126 -24.18 -2.29 -2.18
CA MET A 126 -24.10 -1.91 -3.57
C MET A 126 -24.55 -3.10 -4.45
N PRO A 127 -25.27 -2.85 -5.56
CA PRO A 127 -25.70 -3.93 -6.45
C PRO A 127 -24.51 -4.76 -6.93
N LEU A 128 -24.46 -6.02 -6.51
CA LEU A 128 -23.51 -7.01 -7.01
C LEU A 128 -24.13 -7.66 -8.25
N THR A 129 -24.00 -6.98 -9.39
CA THR A 129 -24.44 -7.56 -10.67
C THR A 129 -23.69 -8.85 -10.96
N GLU A 130 -24.29 -9.73 -11.75
CA GLU A 130 -23.65 -10.99 -12.15
C GLU A 130 -22.27 -10.74 -12.80
N ASP A 131 -22.17 -9.71 -13.64
CA ASP A 131 -20.92 -9.30 -14.27
C ASP A 131 -19.88 -8.84 -13.25
N LEU A 132 -20.26 -8.05 -12.24
CA LEU A 132 -19.34 -7.61 -11.18
C LEU A 132 -18.81 -8.81 -10.38
N ILE A 133 -19.70 -9.77 -10.04
CA ILE A 133 -19.30 -11.01 -9.35
C ILE A 133 -18.33 -11.80 -10.22
N ARG A 134 -18.69 -12.05 -11.49
CA ARG A 134 -17.88 -12.81 -12.44
C ARG A 134 -16.49 -12.21 -12.62
N LEU A 135 -16.41 -10.89 -12.87
CA LEU A 135 -15.16 -10.16 -13.04
C LEU A 135 -14.32 -10.15 -11.76
N THR A 136 -14.96 -10.00 -10.60
CA THR A 136 -14.27 -10.01 -9.30
C THR A 136 -13.64 -11.37 -9.04
N ILE A 137 -14.40 -12.46 -9.16
CA ILE A 137 -13.87 -13.82 -8.94
C ILE A 137 -12.79 -14.15 -9.96
N TYR A 138 -13.00 -13.85 -11.24
CA TYR A 138 -12.00 -14.06 -12.28
C TYR A 138 -10.68 -13.35 -11.97
N SER A 139 -10.74 -12.09 -11.55
CA SER A 139 -9.55 -11.29 -11.24
C SER A 139 -8.82 -11.79 -10.00
N ILE A 140 -9.56 -12.21 -8.97
CA ILE A 140 -8.99 -12.87 -7.78
C ILE A 140 -8.24 -14.13 -8.21
N LEU A 141 -8.83 -14.97 -9.04
CA LEU A 141 -8.21 -16.20 -9.53
C LEU A 141 -6.97 -15.93 -10.39
N ARG A 142 -6.96 -14.88 -11.22
CA ARG A 142 -5.75 -14.45 -11.95
C ARG A 142 -4.65 -14.01 -10.99
N GLY A 143 -4.97 -13.19 -9.99
CA GLY A 143 -4.01 -12.76 -8.98
C GLY A 143 -3.44 -13.93 -8.20
N LEU A 144 -4.29 -14.85 -7.75
CA LEU A 144 -3.86 -16.06 -7.06
C LEU A 144 -3.01 -16.97 -7.96
N LYS A 145 -3.37 -17.14 -9.23
CA LYS A 145 -2.54 -17.90 -10.19
C LYS A 145 -1.13 -17.33 -10.28
N PHE A 146 -1.01 -16.01 -10.37
CA PHE A 146 0.29 -15.33 -10.41
C PHE A 146 1.07 -15.55 -9.10
N ILE A 147 0.44 -15.32 -7.94
CA ILE A 147 1.06 -15.52 -6.62
C ILE A 147 1.52 -16.98 -6.46
N HIS A 148 0.69 -17.95 -6.85
CA HIS A 148 0.99 -19.37 -6.73
C HIS A 148 2.07 -19.83 -7.72
N SER A 149 2.19 -19.19 -8.89
CA SER A 149 3.29 -19.48 -9.83
C SER A 149 4.66 -19.12 -9.29
N ALA A 150 4.70 -18.32 -8.22
CA ALA A 150 5.88 -17.92 -7.47
C ALA A 150 6.10 -18.76 -6.20
N ASP A 151 5.39 -19.88 -6.02
CA ASP A 151 5.40 -20.74 -4.82
C ASP A 151 5.05 -19.99 -3.52
N ILE A 152 4.27 -18.91 -3.63
CA ILE A 152 3.80 -18.10 -2.52
C ILE A 152 2.35 -18.45 -2.22
N LEU A 153 2.00 -18.55 -0.94
CA LEU A 153 0.61 -18.67 -0.49
C LEU A 153 0.16 -17.34 0.11
N HIS A 154 -1.01 -16.84 -0.33
CA HIS A 154 -1.56 -15.58 0.16
C HIS A 154 -1.91 -15.63 1.66
N ARG A 155 -2.55 -16.71 2.12
CA ARG A 155 -2.94 -17.03 3.52
C ARG A 155 -3.89 -16.07 4.24
N ASP A 156 -4.11 -14.85 3.76
CA ASP A 156 -5.06 -13.89 4.36
C ASP A 156 -6.05 -13.33 3.32
N LEU A 157 -6.61 -14.21 2.47
CA LEU A 157 -7.55 -13.77 1.43
C LEU A 157 -8.92 -13.48 2.08
N LYS A 158 -9.30 -12.20 2.11
CA LYS A 158 -10.56 -11.72 2.70
C LYS A 158 -11.03 -10.44 1.99
N PRO A 159 -12.31 -10.05 2.09
CA PRO A 159 -12.85 -8.91 1.34
C PRO A 159 -12.12 -7.57 1.58
N THR A 160 -11.51 -7.33 2.75
CA THR A 160 -10.73 -6.11 3.01
C THR A 160 -9.42 -6.05 2.24
N ASN A 161 -8.93 -7.19 1.73
CA ASN A 161 -7.68 -7.30 0.97
C ASN A 161 -7.93 -7.33 -0.55
N ILE A 162 -9.17 -7.13 -0.99
CA ILE A 162 -9.54 -7.10 -2.40
C ILE A 162 -9.94 -5.67 -2.76
N GLY A 163 -9.04 -4.94 -3.40
CA GLY A 163 -9.32 -3.61 -3.93
C GLY A 163 -10.16 -3.71 -5.21
N VAL A 164 -11.16 -2.84 -5.34
CA VAL A 164 -11.97 -2.66 -6.54
C VAL A 164 -12.00 -1.17 -6.90
N ASP A 165 -11.49 -0.82 -8.09
CA ASP A 165 -11.49 0.57 -8.56
C ASP A 165 -12.85 0.99 -9.17
N ARG A 166 -12.90 2.19 -9.75
CA ARG A 166 -14.13 2.72 -10.40
C ARG A 166 -14.43 2.08 -11.75
N ASN A 167 -13.43 1.48 -12.39
CA ASN A 167 -13.53 0.81 -13.68
C ASN A 167 -13.73 -0.71 -13.53
N SER A 168 -14.08 -1.17 -12.33
CA SER A 168 -14.24 -2.58 -11.97
C SER A 168 -12.96 -3.42 -12.11
N ASN A 169 -11.78 -2.79 -12.12
CA ASN A 169 -10.52 -3.51 -11.99
C ASN A 169 -10.34 -3.95 -10.54
N VAL A 170 -9.92 -5.20 -10.37
CA VAL A 170 -9.72 -5.81 -9.06
C VAL A 170 -8.24 -6.04 -8.81
N THR A 171 -7.81 -5.74 -7.59
CA THR A 171 -6.43 -5.91 -7.12
C THR A 171 -6.42 -6.72 -5.83
N VAL A 172 -5.59 -7.74 -5.76
CA VAL A 172 -5.34 -8.54 -4.54
C VAL A 172 -4.20 -7.89 -3.75
N SER A 173 -4.47 -7.44 -2.53
CA SER A 173 -3.47 -6.92 -1.60
C SER A 173 -2.75 -8.05 -0.88
N MET A 174 -1.43 -8.03 -0.90
CA MET A 174 -0.58 -9.02 -0.20
C MET A 174 -0.38 -8.73 1.31
N ILE A 175 -0.95 -7.62 1.81
CA ILE A 175 -0.62 -6.97 3.09
C ILE A 175 -1.80 -6.26 3.73
#